data_AF-A0A7Y3GHN2-F1
#
_entry.id   AF-A0A7Y3GHN2-F1
#
_cell.length_a   1.000
_cell.length_b   1.000
_cell.length_c   1.000
_cell.angle_alpha   90.00
_cell.angle_beta   90.00
_cell.angle_gamma   90.00
#
_symmetry.space_group_name_H-M   'P 1'
#
loop_
_entity.id
_entity.type
_entity.pdbx_description
1 polymer ?
#
loop_
_entity_poly.entity_id
_entity_poly.type
_entity_poly.pdbx_seq_one_letter_code
_entity_poly.pdbx_strand_id
1 'polypeptide(L)'
;FEKGTGDAVHSVLFQVPTKKGKGILVTSTYHGNLMLGPNSEEVENREDTSTDEMTLEYIIDTARKSLPGFDLKKRLKTYSGIRSKPDTGDFIIKEEYKGFINVAGIESPGLTASPAIAETVLNIVKRRIDLKQNKDFNPLRKAIIKPNSFDAAEVKRRIDLAPCDERIVCRCEKVTEGEVRDALTRNIDIRTRKAVKFRTRAGMGLCQGKFCGPRVDELIQRIKHFEAI
;
A
#
# COMPACT_ATOMS: atom_id res chain seq x y z
N PHE A 1 11.03 7.30 1.14
CA PHE A 1 12.12 8.01 0.46
C PHE A 1 12.05 7.78 -1.03
N GLU A 2 12.86 8.46 -1.83
CA GLU A 2 12.98 8.25 -3.29
C GLU A 2 13.38 6.81 -3.65
N LYS A 3 13.20 6.40 -4.91
CA LYS A 3 13.68 5.10 -5.39
C LYS A 3 15.22 5.10 -5.41
N GLY A 4 15.82 3.93 -5.16
CA GLY A 4 17.28 3.74 -5.08
C GLY A 4 17.85 4.03 -3.70
N THR A 5 17.13 4.75 -2.81
CA THR A 5 17.61 4.93 -1.43
C THR A 5 17.51 3.65 -0.60
N GLY A 6 16.68 2.69 -1.04
CA GLY A 6 16.53 1.40 -0.39
C GLY A 6 17.70 0.46 -0.61
N ASP A 7 18.58 0.73 -1.59
CA ASP A 7 19.73 -0.13 -1.92
C ASP A 7 20.76 -0.19 -0.79
N ALA A 8 20.71 0.75 0.16
CA ALA A 8 21.53 0.74 1.36
C ALA A 8 21.16 -0.39 2.36
N VAL A 9 20.00 -1.05 2.19
CA VAL A 9 19.48 -2.03 3.15
C VAL A 9 18.82 -3.21 2.43
N HIS A 10 19.42 -4.40 2.57
CA HIS A 10 18.91 -5.64 1.95
C HIS A 10 18.10 -6.53 2.91
N SER A 11 17.98 -6.14 4.18
CA SER A 11 17.28 -6.88 5.24
C SER A 11 16.38 -5.95 6.05
N VAL A 12 15.41 -6.48 6.80
CA VAL A 12 14.67 -5.66 7.77
C VAL A 12 15.54 -5.45 9.01
N LEU A 13 15.96 -4.22 9.27
CA LEU A 13 16.79 -3.89 10.43
C LEU A 13 15.88 -3.47 11.59
N PHE A 14 15.98 -4.19 12.71
CA PHE A 14 15.26 -3.89 13.94
C PHE A 14 16.18 -3.24 14.97
N GLN A 15 15.60 -2.41 15.84
CA GLN A 15 16.27 -2.06 17.10
C GLN A 15 16.29 -3.25 18.04
N VAL A 16 17.15 -3.18 19.06
CA VAL A 16 17.04 -4.06 20.23
C VAL A 16 15.65 -3.88 20.84
N PRO A 17 14.86 -4.97 21.01
CA PRO A 17 13.51 -4.88 21.54
C PRO A 17 13.47 -4.22 22.92
N THR A 18 12.44 -3.43 23.15
CA THR A 18 12.14 -2.82 24.45
C THR A 18 10.80 -3.34 24.97
N LYS A 19 10.36 -2.87 26.15
CA LYS A 19 8.99 -3.13 26.64
C LYS A 19 7.90 -2.66 25.68
N LYS A 20 8.17 -1.67 24.82
CA LYS A 20 7.27 -1.18 23.75
C LYS A 20 7.37 -2.01 22.45
N GLY A 21 8.04 -3.16 22.46
CA GLY A 21 8.17 -4.07 21.30
C GLY A 21 9.47 -3.88 20.50
N LYS A 22 9.46 -4.33 19.24
CA LYS A 22 10.64 -4.32 18.34
C LYS A 22 11.06 -2.92 17.87
N GLY A 23 10.26 -1.90 18.17
CA GLY A 23 10.56 -0.49 17.88
C GLY A 23 10.51 -0.14 16.40
N ILE A 24 11.17 0.96 16.07
CA ILE A 24 11.29 1.52 14.72
C ILE A 24 12.23 0.64 13.88
N LEU A 25 11.76 0.22 12.71
CA LEU A 25 12.58 -0.52 11.77
C LEU A 25 13.08 0.37 10.62
N VAL A 26 14.14 -0.11 9.97
CA VAL A 26 14.67 0.44 8.72
C VAL A 26 14.61 -0.67 7.68
N THR A 27 13.96 -0.41 6.55
CA THR A 27 13.80 -1.43 5.50
C THR A 27 13.70 -0.82 4.12
N SER A 28 14.00 -1.64 3.11
CA SER A 28 13.74 -1.35 1.70
C SER A 28 12.38 -1.90 1.31
N THR A 29 11.59 -1.08 0.61
CA THR A 29 10.34 -1.54 0.01
C THR A 29 10.63 -2.34 -1.27
N TYR A 30 9.66 -3.11 -1.75
CA TYR A 30 9.74 -3.82 -3.03
C TYR A 30 10.15 -2.93 -4.23
N HIS A 31 9.92 -1.62 -4.15
CA HIS A 31 10.25 -0.67 -5.22
C HIS A 31 11.59 0.05 -5.02
N GLY A 32 12.43 -0.39 -4.08
CA GLY A 32 13.73 0.19 -3.80
C GLY A 32 13.66 1.53 -3.06
N ASN A 33 12.52 1.87 -2.46
CA ASN A 33 12.40 3.03 -1.57
C ASN A 33 12.87 2.65 -0.16
N LEU A 34 13.64 3.52 0.50
CA LEU A 34 13.87 3.40 1.95
C LEU A 34 12.58 3.76 2.72
N MET A 35 12.28 3.00 3.76
CA MET A 35 11.15 3.20 4.67
C MET A 35 11.63 3.10 6.13
N LEU A 36 11.17 4.07 6.94
CA LEU A 36 11.47 4.19 8.36
C LEU A 36 10.16 4.16 9.15
N GLY A 37 10.22 3.64 10.36
CA GLY A 37 9.06 3.52 11.26
C GLY A 37 8.63 2.06 11.40
N PRO A 38 7.42 1.79 11.90
CA PRO A 38 6.50 2.73 12.53
C PRO A 38 6.96 3.11 13.96
N ASN A 39 6.23 4.02 14.61
CA ASN A 39 6.21 4.13 16.07
C ASN A 39 5.10 3.22 16.67
N SER A 40 4.93 3.27 17.99
CA SER A 40 3.92 2.48 18.72
C SER A 40 3.28 3.30 19.84
N GLU A 41 2.78 4.48 19.50
CA GLU A 41 2.08 5.36 20.43
C GLU A 41 0.56 5.09 20.41
N GLU A 42 -0.07 5.21 21.57
CA GLU A 42 -1.52 5.13 21.72
C GLU A 42 -2.14 6.50 21.42
N VAL A 43 -3.31 6.50 20.77
CA VAL A 43 -4.03 7.72 20.41
C VAL A 43 -5.47 7.63 20.90
N GLU A 44 -5.99 8.73 21.44
CA GLU A 44 -7.37 8.79 21.94
C GLU A 44 -8.38 8.96 20.81
N ASN A 45 -8.04 9.77 19.80
CA ASN A 45 -8.92 10.03 18.67
C ASN A 45 -8.64 9.05 17.52
N ARG A 46 -9.61 8.16 17.25
CA ARG A 46 -9.54 7.17 16.17
C ARG A 46 -9.49 7.77 14.75
N GLU A 47 -9.84 9.04 14.60
CA GLU A 47 -9.82 9.75 13.31
C GLU A 47 -8.54 10.58 13.12
N ASP A 48 -7.68 10.67 14.14
CA ASP A 48 -6.44 11.45 14.06
C ASP A 48 -5.34 10.67 13.34
N THR A 49 -5.28 10.86 12.02
CA THR A 49 -4.19 10.36 11.18
C THR A 49 -3.21 11.46 10.80
N SER A 50 -2.97 12.42 11.70
CA SER A 50 -1.94 13.44 11.51
C SER A 50 -0.53 12.86 11.72
N THR A 51 0.49 13.66 11.40
CA THR A 51 1.89 13.36 11.71
C THR A 51 2.50 14.61 12.34
N ASP A 52 3.21 14.46 13.44
CA ASP A 52 3.87 15.56 14.14
C ASP A 52 5.41 15.51 13.98
N GLU A 53 6.05 16.66 14.16
CA GLU A 53 7.50 16.82 13.97
C GLU A 53 8.31 16.05 15.00
N MET A 54 7.91 16.07 16.27
CA MET A 54 8.63 15.39 17.36
C MET A 54 8.69 13.87 17.15
N THR A 55 7.56 13.26 16.75
CA THR A 55 7.51 11.84 16.41
C THR A 55 8.39 11.50 15.22
N LEU A 56 8.42 12.37 14.20
CA LEU A 56 9.27 12.16 13.03
C LEU A 56 10.76 12.25 13.39
N GLU A 57 11.16 13.21 14.22
CA GLU A 57 12.53 13.31 14.74
C GLU A 57 12.91 12.07 15.53
N TYR A 58 12.04 11.61 16.43
CA TYR A 58 12.26 10.36 17.17
C TYR A 58 12.46 9.15 16.25
N ILE A 59 11.64 9.03 15.19
CA ILE A 59 11.77 7.98 14.18
C ILE A 59 13.13 8.07 13.46
N ILE A 60 13.53 9.27 13.06
CA ILE A 60 14.78 9.52 12.34
C ILE A 60 15.98 9.18 13.22
N ASP A 61 16.03 9.68 14.44
CA ASP A 61 17.15 9.47 15.36
C ASP A 61 17.30 8.00 15.75
N THR A 62 16.18 7.31 15.94
CA THR A 62 16.21 5.87 16.19
C THR A 62 16.67 5.11 14.96
N ALA A 63 16.19 5.46 13.76
CA ALA A 63 16.63 4.83 12.52
C ALA A 63 18.13 5.04 12.25
N ARG A 64 18.70 6.19 12.63
CA ARG A 64 20.14 6.48 12.48
C ARG A 64 21.02 5.53 13.28
N LYS A 65 20.51 4.90 14.34
CA LYS A 65 21.24 3.87 15.10
C LYS A 65 21.53 2.63 14.25
N SER A 66 20.62 2.29 13.32
CA SER A 66 20.78 1.14 12.41
C SER A 66 21.36 1.52 11.06
N LEU A 67 21.06 2.72 10.57
CA LEU A 67 21.56 3.24 9.29
C LEU A 67 21.90 4.73 9.42
N PRO A 68 23.13 5.10 9.80
CA PRO A 68 23.47 6.50 10.06
C PRO A 68 23.41 7.44 8.84
N GLY A 69 23.61 6.89 7.63
CA GLY A 69 23.95 7.65 6.42
C GLY A 69 22.81 7.97 5.44
N PHE A 70 21.53 7.82 5.81
CA PHE A 70 20.44 8.15 4.88
C PHE A 70 20.22 9.66 4.74
N ASP A 71 19.88 10.11 3.54
CA ASP A 71 19.66 11.52 3.20
C ASP A 71 18.18 11.92 3.35
N LEU A 72 17.88 12.77 4.35
CA LEU A 72 16.54 13.31 4.61
C LEU A 72 16.00 14.22 3.50
N LYS A 73 16.85 14.75 2.62
CA LYS A 73 16.40 15.54 1.46
C LYS A 73 15.66 14.66 0.44
N LYS A 74 15.94 13.36 0.43
CA LYS A 74 15.27 12.36 -0.43
C LYS A 74 13.98 11.80 0.17
N ARG A 75 13.43 12.41 1.23
CA ARG A 75 12.13 12.00 1.79
C ARG A 75 11.01 12.42 0.84
N LEU A 76 10.09 11.50 0.55
CA LEU A 76 8.97 11.76 -0.36
C LEU A 76 7.68 12.16 0.36
N LYS A 77 7.37 11.44 1.42
CA LYS A 77 6.11 11.53 2.13
C LYS A 77 6.23 10.90 3.51
N THR A 78 5.50 11.46 4.46
CA THR A 78 5.16 10.88 5.76
C THR A 78 3.69 10.44 5.75
N TYR A 79 3.38 9.43 6.54
CA TYR A 79 2.00 8.99 6.75
C TYR A 79 1.90 8.32 8.11
N SER A 80 0.71 8.34 8.67
CA SER A 80 0.34 7.58 9.86
C SER A 80 -0.87 6.69 9.54
N GLY A 81 -1.16 5.80 10.46
CA GLY A 81 -2.32 4.93 10.41
C GLY A 81 -2.56 4.34 11.80
N ILE A 82 -3.83 4.21 12.17
CA ILE A 82 -4.24 3.74 13.47
C ILE A 82 -4.55 2.24 13.38
N ARG A 83 -4.10 1.47 14.37
CA ARG A 83 -4.40 0.04 14.50
C ARG A 83 -5.52 -0.14 15.51
N SER A 84 -6.50 -0.98 15.17
CA SER A 84 -7.55 -1.38 16.12
C SER A 84 -7.02 -2.50 17.02
N LYS A 85 -6.45 -2.13 18.16
CA LYS A 85 -6.00 -3.08 19.18
C LYS A 85 -7.11 -3.35 20.20
N PRO A 86 -7.54 -4.60 20.39
CA PRO A 86 -8.53 -4.94 21.41
C PRO A 86 -7.86 -5.11 22.79
N ASP A 87 -8.66 -4.99 23.85
CA ASP A 87 -8.27 -5.27 25.24
C ASP A 87 -8.25 -6.76 25.58
N THR A 88 -8.80 -7.61 24.71
CA THR A 88 -8.83 -9.07 24.84
C THR A 88 -7.46 -9.74 24.71
N GLY A 89 -6.44 -9.03 24.22
CA GLY A 89 -5.10 -9.56 23.99
C GLY A 89 -4.95 -10.41 22.72
N ASP A 90 -6.05 -10.65 21.98
CA ASP A 90 -6.07 -11.35 20.69
C ASP A 90 -7.23 -10.86 19.81
N PHE A 91 -7.22 -11.20 18.52
CA PHE A 91 -8.25 -10.86 17.55
C PHE A 91 -9.62 -11.38 17.96
N ILE A 92 -10.67 -10.60 17.67
CA ILE A 92 -12.06 -11.00 17.92
C ILE A 92 -12.62 -11.61 16.64
N ILE A 93 -12.63 -12.95 16.56
CA ILE A 93 -13.15 -13.71 15.42
C ILE A 93 -14.19 -14.70 15.91
N LYS A 94 -15.42 -14.22 16.10
CA LYS A 94 -16.50 -15.04 16.68
C LYS A 94 -17.87 -14.60 16.23
N GLU A 95 -18.81 -15.52 16.33
CA GLU A 95 -20.23 -15.22 16.18
C GLU A 95 -20.82 -14.83 17.52
N GLU A 96 -21.06 -13.54 17.74
CA GLU A 96 -21.62 -13.04 19.01
C GLU A 96 -23.13 -13.24 19.05
N TYR A 97 -23.80 -13.04 17.91
CA TYR A 97 -25.23 -13.21 17.74
C TYR A 97 -25.49 -14.09 16.53
N LYS A 98 -26.65 -14.76 16.52
CA LYS A 98 -27.02 -15.66 15.42
C LYS A 98 -27.01 -14.92 14.07
N GLY A 99 -26.08 -15.31 13.19
CA GLY A 99 -25.88 -14.75 11.87
C GLY A 99 -24.94 -13.55 11.82
N PHE A 100 -24.36 -13.13 12.95
CA PHE A 100 -23.50 -11.97 13.08
C PHE A 100 -22.09 -12.36 13.54
N ILE A 101 -21.15 -12.35 12.59
CA ILE A 101 -19.75 -12.72 12.82
C ILE A 101 -18.91 -11.44 12.98
N ASN A 102 -18.33 -11.25 14.15
CA ASN A 102 -17.32 -10.24 14.39
C ASN A 102 -15.97 -10.72 13.88
N VAL A 103 -15.29 -9.84 13.12
CA VAL A 103 -13.88 -9.95 12.73
C VAL A 103 -13.23 -8.60 13.05
N ALA A 104 -12.88 -8.41 14.32
CA ALA A 104 -12.52 -7.11 14.89
C ALA A 104 -11.21 -7.18 15.69
N GLY A 105 -10.65 -6.02 16.00
CA GLY A 105 -9.39 -5.92 16.74
C GLY A 105 -8.18 -6.48 15.98
N ILE A 106 -8.22 -6.43 14.64
CA ILE A 106 -7.18 -7.01 13.79
C ILE A 106 -5.96 -6.07 13.75
N GLU A 107 -5.13 -6.15 14.79
CA GLU A 107 -3.84 -5.45 14.87
C GLU A 107 -2.70 -6.24 14.20
N SER A 108 -1.44 -5.97 14.54
CA SER A 108 -0.32 -6.80 14.05
C SER A 108 -0.35 -8.17 14.72
N PRO A 109 -0.24 -9.31 13.99
CA PRO A 109 0.19 -9.47 12.59
C PRO A 109 -0.97 -9.73 11.59
N GLY A 110 -2.08 -9.01 11.70
CA GLY A 110 -3.35 -9.26 11.03
C GLY A 110 -3.31 -9.36 9.50
N LEU A 111 -2.47 -8.55 8.83
CA LEU A 111 -2.29 -8.67 7.38
C LEU A 111 -1.71 -10.05 7.00
N THR A 112 -0.69 -10.49 7.71
CA THR A 112 -0.06 -11.81 7.52
C THR A 112 -1.00 -12.94 7.94
N ALA A 113 -1.80 -12.72 8.98
CA ALA A 113 -2.78 -13.69 9.47
C ALA A 113 -4.07 -13.75 8.63
N SER A 114 -4.25 -12.88 7.64
CA SER A 114 -5.51 -12.77 6.88
C SER A 114 -6.02 -14.09 6.26
N PRO A 115 -5.19 -15.03 5.75
CA PRO A 115 -5.69 -16.32 5.28
C PRO A 115 -6.24 -17.19 6.42
N ALA A 116 -5.57 -17.23 7.58
CA ALA A 116 -6.01 -18.00 8.75
C ALA A 116 -7.30 -17.41 9.35
N ILE A 117 -7.43 -16.08 9.35
CA ILE A 117 -8.68 -15.38 9.71
C ILE A 117 -9.81 -15.85 8.78
N ALA A 118 -9.57 -15.91 7.47
CA ALA A 118 -10.57 -16.35 6.51
C ALA A 118 -11.00 -17.82 6.73
N GLU A 119 -10.07 -18.73 7.02
CA GLU A 119 -10.37 -20.12 7.38
C GLU A 119 -11.21 -20.22 8.66
N THR A 120 -10.90 -19.39 9.66
CA THR A 120 -11.64 -19.33 10.92
C THR A 120 -13.08 -18.89 10.69
N VAL A 121 -13.27 -17.82 9.91
CA VAL A 121 -14.61 -17.35 9.50
C VAL A 121 -15.35 -18.41 8.69
N LEU A 122 -14.69 -19.09 7.76
CA LEU A 122 -15.28 -20.17 6.97
C LEU A 122 -15.82 -21.29 7.85
N ASN A 123 -15.07 -21.69 8.89
CA ASN A 123 -15.51 -22.72 9.84
C ASN A 123 -16.74 -22.27 10.66
N ILE A 124 -16.84 -20.97 10.98
CA ILE A 124 -18.04 -20.42 11.62
C ILE A 124 -19.24 -20.54 10.65
N VAL A 125 -19.06 -20.14 9.39
CA VAL A 125 -20.12 -20.13 8.37
C VAL A 125 -20.61 -21.55 8.02
N LYS A 126 -19.72 -22.54 7.92
CA LYS A 126 -20.06 -23.96 7.64
C LYS A 126 -21.04 -24.56 8.63
N ARG A 127 -21.07 -24.06 9.88
CA ARG A 127 -22.02 -24.51 10.91
C ARG A 127 -23.45 -24.03 10.67
N ARG A 128 -23.66 -23.13 9.71
CA ARG A 128 -24.93 -22.46 9.45
C ARG A 128 -25.49 -22.70 8.07
N ILE A 129 -24.62 -22.83 7.07
CA ILE A 129 -25.02 -23.05 5.68
C ILE A 129 -24.20 -24.19 5.08
N ASP A 130 -24.86 -24.99 4.25
CA ASP A 130 -24.20 -25.99 3.42
C ASP A 130 -23.40 -25.27 2.33
N LEU A 131 -22.08 -25.35 2.42
CA LEU A 131 -21.17 -24.70 1.48
C LEU A 131 -20.70 -25.68 0.42
N LYS A 132 -20.87 -25.32 -0.85
CA LYS A 132 -20.33 -26.07 -1.98
C LYS A 132 -19.06 -25.41 -2.48
N GLN A 133 -18.02 -26.22 -2.69
CA GLN A 133 -16.78 -25.73 -3.28
C GLN A 133 -17.04 -25.25 -4.70
N ASN A 134 -16.63 -24.02 -5.01
CA ASN A 134 -16.63 -23.50 -6.38
C ASN A 134 -15.40 -24.04 -7.12
N LYS A 135 -15.60 -24.98 -8.06
CA LYS A 135 -14.53 -25.58 -8.86
C LYS A 135 -13.93 -24.61 -9.89
N ASP A 136 -14.68 -23.57 -10.25
CA ASP A 136 -14.28 -22.57 -11.24
C ASP A 136 -13.53 -21.39 -10.60
N PHE A 137 -13.27 -21.43 -9.28
CA PHE A 137 -12.55 -20.38 -8.58
C PHE A 137 -11.07 -20.34 -9.01
N ASN A 138 -10.66 -19.21 -9.60
CA ASN A 138 -9.26 -18.95 -9.93
C ASN A 138 -8.60 -18.11 -8.82
N PRO A 139 -7.69 -18.68 -8.00
CA PRO A 139 -7.00 -17.93 -6.95
C PRO A 139 -5.89 -17.01 -7.49
N LEU A 140 -5.50 -17.16 -8.75
CA LEU A 140 -4.36 -16.45 -9.33
C LEU A 140 -4.80 -15.11 -9.91
N ARG A 141 -4.28 -14.04 -9.32
CA ARG A 141 -4.43 -12.67 -9.84
C ARG A 141 -3.13 -12.20 -10.49
N LYS A 142 -3.19 -11.88 -11.79
CA LYS A 142 -2.06 -11.25 -12.51
C LYS A 142 -1.63 -9.96 -11.81
N ALA A 143 -0.33 -9.73 -11.65
CA ALA A 143 0.17 -8.47 -11.09
C ALA A 143 -0.24 -7.28 -11.99
N ILE A 144 -0.52 -6.13 -11.38
CA ILE A 144 -0.71 -4.86 -12.11
C ILE A 144 0.64 -4.17 -12.28
N ILE A 145 1.36 -4.00 -11.17
CA ILE A 145 2.65 -3.29 -11.16
C ILE A 145 3.72 -4.19 -11.76
N LYS A 146 4.30 -3.74 -12.87
CA LYS A 146 5.48 -4.36 -13.48
C LYS A 146 6.61 -3.33 -13.46
N PRO A 147 7.77 -3.63 -12.83
CA PRO A 147 8.89 -2.70 -12.84
C PRO A 147 9.35 -2.41 -14.28
N ASN A 148 9.16 -1.18 -14.75
CA ASN A 148 9.64 -0.75 -16.05
C ASN A 148 11.05 -0.15 -15.94
N SER A 149 11.97 -0.60 -16.80
CA SER A 149 13.36 -0.11 -16.89
C SER A 149 13.55 0.79 -18.11
N PHE A 150 12.88 1.94 -18.15
CA PHE A 150 13.13 2.96 -19.17
C PHE A 150 14.21 3.94 -18.73
N ASP A 151 15.10 4.31 -19.65
CA ASP A 151 16.04 5.42 -19.44
C ASP A 151 15.33 6.79 -19.61
N ALA A 152 16.06 7.88 -19.37
CA ALA A 152 15.47 9.22 -19.46
C ALA A 152 15.02 9.62 -20.87
N ALA A 153 15.72 9.14 -21.91
CA ALA A 153 15.42 9.46 -23.30
C ALA A 153 14.15 8.73 -23.77
N GLU A 154 14.04 7.45 -23.41
CA GLU A 154 12.86 6.63 -23.67
C GLU A 154 11.64 7.15 -22.91
N VAL A 155 11.82 7.55 -21.65
CA VAL A 155 10.73 8.16 -20.90
C VAL A 155 10.24 9.44 -21.58
N LYS A 156 11.16 10.28 -22.07
CA LYS A 156 10.80 11.51 -22.81
C LYS A 156 10.01 11.17 -24.08
N ARG A 157 10.51 10.25 -24.91
CA ARG A 157 9.81 9.80 -26.13
C ARG A 157 8.40 9.29 -25.84
N ARG A 158 8.25 8.43 -24.82
CA ARG A 158 6.97 7.81 -24.47
C ARG A 158 5.96 8.77 -23.85
N ILE A 159 6.39 9.87 -23.25
CA ILE A 159 5.47 10.89 -22.73
C ILE A 159 4.72 11.59 -23.87
N ASP A 160 5.41 11.82 -24.98
CA ASP A 160 4.92 12.58 -26.14
C ASP A 160 4.16 11.71 -27.16
N LEU A 161 4.06 10.41 -26.91
CA LEU A 161 3.23 9.52 -27.74
C LEU A 161 1.77 9.98 -27.73
N ALA A 162 1.06 9.71 -28.82
CA ALA A 162 -0.39 9.74 -28.85
C ALA A 162 -0.96 8.74 -27.82
N PRO A 163 -2.23 8.90 -27.38
CA PRO A 163 -2.85 7.97 -26.44
C PRO A 163 -2.75 6.51 -26.91
N CYS A 164 -1.95 5.72 -26.22
CA CYS A 164 -1.72 4.30 -26.47
C CYS A 164 -1.17 3.65 -25.21
N ASP A 165 -1.23 2.32 -25.10
CA ASP A 165 -0.83 1.61 -23.89
C ASP A 165 0.64 1.80 -23.52
N GLU A 166 1.49 2.18 -24.48
CA GLU A 166 2.91 2.46 -24.29
C GLU A 166 3.23 3.88 -23.77
N ARG A 167 2.26 4.79 -23.86
CA ARG A 167 2.43 6.19 -23.46
C ARG A 167 2.65 6.28 -21.97
N ILE A 168 3.63 7.08 -21.53
CA ILE A 168 3.92 7.27 -20.10
C ILE A 168 3.00 8.33 -19.49
N VAL A 169 2.26 7.89 -18.46
CA VAL A 169 1.41 8.74 -17.63
C VAL A 169 2.21 9.33 -16.47
N CYS A 170 3.01 8.51 -15.78
CA CYS A 170 3.80 8.94 -14.63
C CYS A 170 5.29 8.81 -14.90
N ARG A 171 5.98 9.94 -15.14
CA ARG A 171 7.43 9.99 -15.34
C ARG A 171 8.23 9.42 -14.16
N CYS A 172 7.88 9.81 -12.93
CA CYS A 172 8.66 9.42 -11.74
C CYS A 172 8.61 7.90 -11.49
N GLU A 173 7.46 7.29 -11.71
CA GLU A 173 7.23 5.87 -11.42
C GLU A 173 7.29 4.99 -12.67
N LYS A 174 7.48 5.60 -13.86
CA LYS A 174 7.52 4.96 -15.17
C LYS A 174 6.25 4.16 -15.47
N VAL A 175 5.09 4.70 -15.09
CA VAL A 175 3.77 4.07 -15.28
C VAL A 175 3.19 4.47 -16.62
N THR A 176 2.74 3.48 -17.37
CA THR A 176 2.14 3.61 -18.70
C THR A 176 0.62 3.78 -18.68
N GLU A 177 0.02 4.24 -19.77
CA GLU A 177 -1.45 4.27 -19.92
C GLU A 177 -2.04 2.86 -19.86
N GLY A 178 -1.35 1.86 -20.42
CA GLY A 178 -1.79 0.46 -20.38
C GLY A 178 -1.92 -0.07 -18.95
N GLU A 179 -0.98 0.26 -18.07
CA GLU A 179 -1.07 -0.11 -16.64
C GLU A 179 -2.22 0.60 -15.91
N VAL A 180 -2.50 1.86 -16.26
CA VAL A 180 -3.65 2.59 -15.70
C VAL A 180 -4.96 2.01 -16.22
N ARG A 181 -5.04 1.68 -17.51
CA ARG A 181 -6.20 1.02 -18.13
C ARG A 181 -6.46 -0.35 -17.51
N ASP A 182 -5.43 -1.18 -17.37
CA ASP A 182 -5.51 -2.48 -16.69
C ASP A 182 -5.99 -2.31 -15.24
N ALA A 183 -5.50 -1.30 -14.52
CA ALA A 183 -5.97 -1.02 -13.16
C ALA A 183 -7.46 -0.61 -13.10
N LEU A 184 -7.96 0.10 -14.12
CA LEU A 184 -9.34 0.61 -14.19
C LEU A 184 -10.36 -0.46 -14.63
N THR A 185 -9.96 -1.42 -15.47
CA THR A 185 -10.86 -2.38 -16.13
C THR A 185 -10.94 -3.74 -15.44
N ARG A 186 -10.18 -3.96 -14.36
CA ARG A 186 -10.25 -5.20 -13.55
C ARG A 186 -11.49 -5.24 -12.67
N ASN A 187 -11.80 -6.43 -12.14
CA ASN A 187 -12.98 -6.77 -11.31
C ASN A 187 -13.27 -5.87 -10.09
N ILE A 188 -12.35 -5.00 -9.67
CA ILE A 188 -12.65 -4.02 -8.64
C ILE A 188 -12.80 -2.69 -9.35
N ASP A 189 -14.02 -2.19 -9.33
CA ASP A 189 -14.37 -0.91 -9.91
C ASP A 189 -13.72 0.23 -9.11
N ILE A 190 -12.89 1.02 -9.77
CA ILE A 190 -12.19 2.15 -9.17
C ILE A 190 -12.43 3.41 -9.99
N ARG A 191 -12.69 4.52 -9.30
CA ARG A 191 -12.99 5.83 -9.92
C ARG A 191 -12.17 7.00 -9.37
N THR A 192 -11.14 6.73 -8.58
CA THR A 192 -10.37 7.78 -7.90
C THR A 192 -8.87 7.70 -8.20
N ARG A 193 -8.21 8.86 -8.24
CA ARG A 193 -6.74 8.93 -8.35
C ARG A 193 -6.04 8.13 -7.24
N LYS A 194 -6.60 8.12 -6.03
CA LYS A 194 -6.06 7.39 -4.88
C LYS A 194 -6.04 5.88 -5.15
N ALA A 195 -7.13 5.34 -5.72
CA ALA A 195 -7.19 3.93 -6.10
C ALA A 195 -6.21 3.59 -7.24
N VAL A 196 -6.11 4.43 -8.28
CA VAL A 196 -5.11 4.25 -9.35
C VAL A 196 -3.69 4.31 -8.79
N LYS A 197 -3.40 5.27 -7.90
CA LYS A 197 -2.13 5.40 -7.19
C LYS A 197 -1.78 4.11 -6.45
N PHE A 198 -2.69 3.53 -5.67
CA PHE A 198 -2.39 2.28 -4.95
C PHE A 198 -2.20 1.06 -5.86
N ARG A 199 -2.89 1.02 -7.01
CA ARG A 199 -2.80 -0.10 -7.95
C ARG A 199 -1.61 -0.03 -8.91
N THR A 200 -1.14 1.17 -9.25
CA THR A 200 -0.12 1.39 -10.31
C THR A 200 1.11 2.15 -9.83
N ARG A 201 1.03 2.80 -8.67
CA ARG A 201 1.99 3.79 -8.15
C ARG A 201 1.99 5.15 -8.85
N ALA A 202 1.15 5.41 -9.85
CA ALA A 202 1.06 6.73 -10.47
C ALA A 202 0.88 7.83 -9.40
N GLY A 203 1.84 8.75 -9.33
CA GLY A 203 1.88 9.83 -8.33
C GLY A 203 2.53 9.49 -6.99
N MET A 204 3.19 8.33 -6.83
CA MET A 204 3.96 7.99 -5.62
C MET A 204 5.42 8.48 -5.65
N GLY A 205 5.94 8.87 -6.81
CA GLY A 205 7.31 9.37 -6.96
C GLY A 205 7.50 10.84 -6.57
N LEU A 206 8.65 11.44 -6.93
CA LEU A 206 9.08 12.77 -6.47
C LEU A 206 8.03 13.87 -6.53
N CYS A 207 7.28 13.97 -7.63
CA CYS A 207 6.26 15.00 -7.80
C CYS A 207 4.98 14.81 -6.98
N GLN A 208 4.83 13.69 -6.28
CA GLN A 208 3.65 13.32 -5.48
C GLN A 208 2.31 13.39 -6.25
N GLY A 209 2.35 13.27 -7.58
CA GLY A 209 1.17 13.29 -8.44
C GLY A 209 0.82 14.64 -9.04
N LYS A 210 1.63 15.70 -8.80
CA LYS A 210 1.39 17.03 -9.38
C LYS A 210 1.31 17.05 -10.91
N PHE A 211 2.14 16.26 -11.60
CA PHE A 211 2.17 16.23 -13.07
C PHE A 211 1.25 15.18 -13.70
N CYS A 212 1.26 13.96 -13.16
CA CYS A 212 0.47 12.87 -13.74
C CYS A 212 -1.01 12.88 -13.31
N GLY A 213 -1.37 13.66 -12.27
CA GLY A 213 -2.72 13.74 -11.74
C GLY A 213 -3.78 14.04 -12.81
N PRO A 214 -3.67 15.14 -13.57
CA PRO A 214 -4.62 15.47 -14.64
C PRO A 214 -4.72 14.38 -15.72
N ARG A 215 -3.59 13.77 -16.11
CA ARG A 215 -3.57 12.67 -17.09
C ARG A 215 -4.29 11.42 -16.57
N VAL A 216 -4.15 11.12 -15.28
CA VAL A 216 -4.88 10.01 -14.64
C VAL A 216 -6.38 10.30 -14.61
N ASP A 217 -6.80 11.54 -14.34
CA ASP A 217 -8.22 11.90 -14.38
C ASP A 217 -8.81 11.77 -15.77
N GLU A 218 -8.10 12.25 -16.79
CA GLU A 218 -8.50 12.10 -18.19
C GLU A 218 -8.72 10.63 -18.53
N LEU A 219 -7.82 9.74 -18.10
CA LEU A 219 -7.96 8.29 -18.30
C LEU A 219 -9.14 7.70 -17.54
N ILE A 220 -9.35 8.11 -16.29
CA ILE A 220 -10.51 7.68 -15.49
C ILE A 220 -11.79 8.08 -16.22
N GLN A 221 -11.91 9.34 -16.66
CA GLN A 221 -13.07 9.83 -17.39
C GLN A 221 -13.25 9.06 -18.70
N ARG A 222 -12.22 8.98 -19.53
CA ARG A 222 -12.27 8.30 -20.84
C ARG A 222 -12.62 6.82 -20.73
N ILE A 223 -12.14 6.11 -19.73
CA ILE A 223 -12.39 4.66 -19.60
C ILE A 223 -13.72 4.40 -18.89
N LYS A 224 -14.03 5.15 -17.83
CA LYS A 224 -15.22 4.88 -17.01
C LYS A 224 -16.51 5.52 -17.53
N HIS A 225 -16.43 6.60 -18.32
CA HIS A 225 -17.63 7.11 -19.00
C HIS A 225 -18.00 6.27 -20.23
N PHE A 226 -17.05 5.61 -20.88
CA PHE A 226 -17.33 4.71 -22.01
C PHE A 226 -17.99 3.38 -21.60
N GLU A 227 -17.90 2.97 -20.32
CA GLU A 227 -18.57 1.78 -19.78
C GLU A 227 -20.03 2.05 -19.32
N ALA A 228 -20.50 3.31 -19.39
CA ALA A 228 -21.82 3.73 -18.90
C ALA A 228 -22.88 3.96 -20.00
N ILE A 229 -22.60 3.54 -21.24
CA ILE A 229 -23.51 3.63 -22.40
C ILE A 229 -23.74 2.22 -22.95
#